data_AF-A0A963E9N4-F1
#
_entry.id   AF-A0A963E9N4-F1
#
_cell.length_a   1.000
_cell.length_b   1.000
_cell.length_c   1.000
_cell.angle_alpha   90.00
_cell.angle_beta   90.00
_cell.angle_gamma   90.00
#
_symmetry.space_group_name_H-M   'P 1'
#
loop_
_entity.id
_entity.type
_entity.pdbx_description
1 polymer ?
#
loop_
_entity_poly.entity_id
_entity_poly.type
_entity_poly.pdbx_seq_one_letter_code
_entity_poly.pdbx_strand_id
1 'polypeptide(L)'
;MTQRVLCQHARVLHARSFRETSLLVDFFTQEHGRVCAVARGARTQRSKFRGLLQPFIPVTISWSGRSDLVTLSDAEPCGMPLSFSGTALLSGLYINELLVRLLARHDPHPELFMYY
;
A
#
# COMPACT_ATOMS: atom_id res chain seq x y z
N MET A 1 -13.12 -12.85 16.45
CA MET A 1 -12.24 -13.50 15.46
C MET A 1 -11.64 -12.43 14.55
N THR A 2 -10.32 -12.24 14.59
CA THR A 2 -9.62 -11.24 13.76
C THR A 2 -9.60 -11.72 12.31
N GLN A 3 -10.11 -10.91 11.37
CA GLN A 3 -10.02 -11.24 9.96
C GLN A 3 -8.57 -11.14 9.52
N ARG A 4 -8.09 -12.17 8.82
CA ARG A 4 -6.75 -12.24 8.25
C ARG A 4 -6.90 -12.36 6.74
N VAL A 5 -6.18 -11.51 6.03
CA VAL A 5 -6.16 -11.46 4.57
C VAL A 5 -4.72 -11.72 4.13
N LEU A 6 -4.55 -12.57 3.14
CA LEU A 6 -3.25 -13.08 2.71
C LEU A 6 -3.01 -12.79 1.24
N CYS A 7 -1.76 -12.47 0.90
CA CYS A 7 -1.22 -12.39 -0.46
C CYS A 7 -2.08 -11.58 -1.46
N GLN A 8 -2.61 -10.44 -1.00
CA GLN A 8 -3.44 -9.57 -1.84
C GLN A 8 -2.58 -8.64 -2.69
N HIS A 9 -2.86 -8.57 -3.99
CA HIS A 9 -2.21 -7.61 -4.86
C HIS A 9 -2.53 -6.18 -4.45
N ALA A 10 -1.47 -5.38 -4.34
CA ALA A 10 -1.56 -4.02 -3.88
C ALA A 10 -0.54 -3.10 -4.56
N ARG A 11 -0.82 -1.80 -4.44
CA ARG A 11 0.05 -0.70 -4.81
C ARG A 11 0.08 0.30 -3.67
N VAL A 12 1.27 0.82 -3.35
CA VAL A 12 1.42 1.86 -2.33
C VAL A 12 0.98 3.19 -2.92
N LEU A 13 -0.10 3.77 -2.37
CA LEU A 13 -0.54 5.12 -2.73
C LEU A 13 0.29 6.16 -1.96
N HIS A 14 0.40 5.95 -0.65
CA HIS A 14 1.07 6.88 0.24
C HIS A 14 1.64 6.17 1.47
N ALA A 15 2.82 6.60 1.92
CA ALA A 15 3.45 6.08 3.13
C ALA A 15 3.97 7.25 3.98
N ARG A 16 3.70 7.22 5.29
CA ARG A 16 4.11 8.27 6.23
C ARG A 16 4.57 7.70 7.57
N SER A 17 5.47 8.42 8.22
CA SER A 17 5.95 8.10 9.57
C SER A 17 4.78 7.93 10.53
N PHE A 18 4.77 6.85 11.31
CA PHE A 18 3.79 6.60 12.35
C PHE A 18 4.47 6.04 13.59
N ARG A 19 4.36 6.77 14.71
CA ARG A 19 5.15 6.48 15.91
C ARG A 19 6.65 6.43 15.58
N GLU A 20 7.45 5.87 16.47
CA GLU A 20 8.91 5.90 16.37
C GLU A 20 9.44 5.02 15.22
N THR A 21 8.98 3.77 15.13
CA THR A 21 9.55 2.75 14.23
C THR A 21 8.61 2.29 13.11
N SER A 22 7.37 2.80 13.05
CA SER A 22 6.34 2.26 12.15
C SER A 22 6.01 3.22 11.00
N LEU A 23 5.34 2.69 9.97
CA LEU A 23 4.73 3.50 8.91
C LEU A 23 3.22 3.28 8.90
N LEU A 24 2.49 4.34 8.57
CA LEU A 24 1.13 4.24 8.05
C LEU A 24 1.22 4.20 6.54
N VAL A 25 0.63 3.19 5.93
CA VAL A 25 0.65 2.99 4.48
C VAL A 25 -0.78 2.84 3.97
N ASP A 26 -1.13 3.68 3.01
CA ASP A 26 -2.37 3.58 2.26
C ASP A 26 -2.09 2.77 0.99
N PHE A 27 -2.77 1.63 0.88
CA PHE A 27 -2.69 0.73 -0.27
C PHE A 27 -3.95 0.83 -1.10
N PHE A 28 -3.80 0.76 -2.42
CA PHE A 28 -4.89 0.35 -3.31
C PHE A 28 -4.74 -1.15 -3.54
N THR A 29 -5.77 -1.93 -3.22
CA THR A 29 -5.78 -3.39 -3.32
C THR A 29 -6.82 -3.84 -4.32
N GLN A 30 -6.54 -4.95 -5.01
CA GLN A 30 -7.40 -5.45 -6.09
C GLN A 30 -8.81 -5.85 -5.59
N GLU A 31 -8.88 -6.58 -4.47
CA GLU A 31 -10.15 -7.19 -4.01
C GLU A 31 -10.74 -6.49 -2.76
N HIS A 32 -9.97 -5.62 -2.09
CA HIS A 32 -10.38 -4.99 -0.83
C HIS A 32 -10.39 -3.46 -0.92
N GLY A 33 -10.28 -2.89 -2.12
CA GLY A 33 -10.28 -1.45 -2.35
C GLY A 33 -9.12 -0.75 -1.66
N ARG A 34 -9.36 0.48 -1.17
CA ARG A 34 -8.35 1.22 -0.41
C ARG A 34 -8.26 0.72 1.03
N VAL A 35 -7.06 0.33 1.45
CA VAL A 35 -6.76 -0.20 2.80
C VAL A 35 -5.65 0.61 3.45
N CYS A 36 -5.86 1.08 4.67
CA CYS A 36 -4.83 1.73 5.49
C CYS A 36 -4.24 0.73 6.48
N ALA A 37 -2.91 0.55 6.47
CA ALA A 37 -2.24 -0.42 7.34
C ALA A 37 -1.08 0.21 8.13
N VAL A 38 -0.89 -0.28 9.36
CA VAL A 38 0.32 -0.03 10.14
C VAL A 38 1.36 -1.09 9.82
N ALA A 39 2.50 -0.66 9.28
CA ALA A 39 3.69 -1.49 9.12
C ALA A 39 4.61 -1.30 10.33
N ARG A 40 4.49 -2.19 11.31
CA ARG A 40 5.26 -2.11 12.56
C ARG A 40 6.74 -2.38 12.30
N GLY A 41 7.62 -1.55 12.85
CA GLY A 41 9.07 -1.70 12.69
C GLY A 41 9.58 -1.45 11.27
N ALA A 42 8.75 -0.88 10.37
CA ALA A 42 9.09 -0.58 8.98
C ALA A 42 10.31 0.36 8.82
N ARG A 43 10.57 1.21 9.84
CA ARG A 43 11.66 2.19 9.83
C ARG A 43 12.96 1.67 10.45
N THR A 44 12.97 0.45 10.98
CA THR A 44 14.18 -0.13 11.60
C THR A 44 15.20 -0.58 10.55
N GLN A 45 16.47 -0.72 10.94
CA GLN A 45 17.55 -1.06 9.99
C GLN A 45 17.39 -2.43 9.34
N ARG A 46 16.85 -3.41 10.06
CA ARG A 46 16.66 -4.80 9.61
C ARG A 46 15.22 -5.08 9.20
N SER A 47 14.45 -4.05 8.86
CA SER A 47 13.04 -4.22 8.53
C SER A 47 12.87 -4.97 7.21
N LYS A 48 12.01 -6.01 7.21
CA LYS A 48 11.60 -6.71 5.99
C LYS A 48 10.83 -5.81 5.01
N PHE A 49 10.28 -4.70 5.50
CA PHE A 49 9.52 -3.75 4.69
C PHE A 49 10.38 -2.67 4.02
N ARG A 50 11.68 -2.64 4.32
CA ARG A 50 12.61 -1.62 3.85
C ARG A 50 12.66 -1.62 2.32
N GLY A 51 12.40 -0.46 1.72
CA GLY A 51 12.40 -0.28 0.26
C GLY A 51 11.16 -0.82 -0.46
N LEU A 52 10.30 -1.61 0.19
CA LEU A 52 9.09 -2.17 -0.42
C LEU A 52 7.88 -1.24 -0.30
N LEU A 53 7.79 -0.48 0.79
CA LEU A 53 6.64 0.38 1.10
C LEU A 53 6.76 1.78 0.47
N GLN A 54 7.16 1.82 -0.80
CA GLN A 54 7.26 3.04 -1.59
C GLN A 54 6.34 2.96 -2.82
N PRO A 55 5.88 4.09 -3.36
CA PRO A 55 5.10 4.12 -4.60
C PRO A 55 5.79 3.39 -5.75
N PHE A 56 4.99 2.93 -6.71
CA PHE A 56 5.44 2.34 -7.98
C PHE A 56 6.17 0.99 -7.88
N ILE A 57 6.11 0.33 -6.72
CA ILE A 57 6.49 -1.07 -6.57
C ILE A 57 5.22 -1.93 -6.47
N PRO A 58 4.99 -2.86 -7.41
CA PRO A 58 3.97 -3.89 -7.27
C PRO A 58 4.28 -4.82 -6.10
N VAL A 59 3.36 -4.92 -5.14
CA VAL A 59 3.51 -5.79 -3.97
C VAL A 59 2.28 -6.68 -3.80
N THR A 60 2.50 -7.88 -3.24
CA THR A 60 1.44 -8.58 -2.51
C THR A 60 1.58 -8.26 -1.04
N ILE A 61 0.46 -8.10 -0.34
CA ILE A 61 0.45 -7.79 1.08
C ILE A 61 -0.45 -8.74 1.84
N SER A 62 -0.10 -8.98 3.09
CA SER A 62 -0.93 -9.71 4.05
C SER A 62 -1.16 -8.85 5.27
N TRP A 63 -2.37 -8.87 5.82
CA TRP A 63 -2.71 -8.08 7.01
C TRP A 63 -3.73 -8.78 7.91
N SER A 64 -3.89 -8.22 9.10
CA SER A 64 -4.91 -8.65 10.06
C SER A 64 -5.60 -7.46 10.70
N GLY A 65 -6.90 -7.61 10.98
CA GLY A 65 -7.74 -6.58 11.57
C GLY A 65 -9.08 -6.48 10.85
N ARG A 66 -10.07 -5.84 11.50
CA ARG A 66 -11.39 -5.53 10.93
C ARG A 66 -11.73 -4.04 10.97
N SER A 67 -10.82 -3.21 11.47
CA SER A 67 -10.96 -1.76 11.55
C SER A 67 -10.45 -1.09 10.27
N ASP A 68 -10.80 0.19 10.09
CA ASP A 68 -10.27 1.06 9.03
C ASP A 68 -8.74 1.14 8.99
N LEU A 69 -8.10 0.84 10.12
CA LEU A 69 -6.66 0.71 10.24
C LEU A 69 -6.30 -0.73 10.62
N VAL A 70 -5.65 -1.45 9.71
CA VAL A 70 -5.22 -2.84 9.92
C VAL A 70 -3.73 -2.92 10.27
N THR A 71 -3.24 -4.09 10.68
CA THR A 71 -1.81 -4.32 10.89
C THR A 71 -1.25 -5.13 9.73
N LEU A 72 -0.25 -4.56 9.03
CA LEU A 72 0.47 -5.23 7.95
C LEU A 72 1.34 -6.34 8.57
N SER A 73 1.09 -7.58 8.15
CA SER A 73 1.88 -8.74 8.59
C SER A 73 2.95 -9.11 7.57
N ASP A 74 2.70 -8.89 6.28
CA ASP A 74 3.69 -9.17 5.23
C ASP A 74 3.57 -8.28 4.00
N ALA A 75 4.67 -8.14 3.27
CA ALA A 75 4.72 -7.50 1.97
C ALA A 75 5.85 -8.10 1.12
N GLU A 76 5.53 -8.55 -0.08
CA GLU A 76 6.48 -9.15 -1.02
C GLU A 76 6.35 -8.50 -2.41
N PRO A 77 7.45 -8.23 -3.11
CA PRO A 77 7.38 -7.74 -4.49
C PRO A 77 6.76 -8.79 -5.40
N CYS A 78 5.82 -8.39 -6.26
CA CYS A 78 5.10 -9.31 -7.16
C CYS A 78 5.15 -8.89 -8.63
N GLY A 79 6.10 -8.02 -8.99
CA GLY A 79 6.24 -7.50 -10.35
C GLY A 79 7.43 -6.56 -10.47
N MET A 80 7.63 -6.04 -11.68
CA MET A 80 8.72 -5.10 -11.95
C MET A 80 8.39 -3.72 -11.36
N PRO A 81 9.30 -3.10 -10.59
CA PRO A 81 9.17 -1.71 -10.17
C PRO A 81 9.06 -0.79 -11.39
N LEU A 82 8.17 0.19 -11.30
CA LEU A 82 8.07 1.25 -12.31
C LEU A 82 8.96 2.42 -11.87
N SER A 83 9.84 2.85 -12.78
CA SER A 83 10.75 3.98 -12.55
C SER A 83 10.30 5.15 -13.41
N PHE A 84 9.82 6.20 -12.75
CA PHE A 84 9.45 7.46 -13.40
C PHE A 84 10.45 8.56 -13.04
N SER A 85 10.60 9.54 -13.93
CA SER A 85 11.44 10.72 -13.71
C SER A 85 10.74 12.00 -14.19
N GLY A 86 11.17 13.15 -13.68
CA GLY A 86 10.64 14.47 -14.05
C GLY A 86 9.12 14.55 -13.92
N THR A 87 8.45 15.06 -14.95
CA THR A 87 7.00 15.23 -14.99
C THR A 87 6.24 13.91 -14.82
N ALA A 88 6.74 12.80 -15.36
CA ALA A 88 6.06 11.51 -15.23
C ALA A 88 5.97 11.06 -13.77
N LEU A 89 7.03 11.31 -12.97
CA LEU A 89 7.03 11.02 -11.55
C LEU A 89 5.98 11.86 -10.81
N LEU A 90 5.92 13.16 -11.12
CA LEU A 90 4.94 14.08 -10.52
C LEU A 90 3.51 13.69 -10.89
N SER A 91 3.26 13.32 -12.15
CA SER A 91 1.96 12.84 -12.61
C SER A 91 1.55 11.54 -11.92
N GLY A 92 2.47 10.58 -11.76
CA GLY A 92 2.19 9.35 -11.02
C GLY A 92 1.83 9.62 -9.56
N LEU A 93 2.57 10.50 -8.89
CA LEU A 93 2.28 10.90 -7.51
C LEU A 93 0.94 11.64 -7.40
N TYR A 94 0.59 12.46 -8.40
CA TYR A 94 -0.70 13.13 -8.46
C TYR A 94 -1.85 12.14 -8.63
N ILE A 95 -1.70 11.12 -9.47
CA ILE A 95 -2.69 10.03 -9.59
C ILE A 95 -2.86 9.33 -8.23
N ASN A 96 -1.78 9.01 -7.52
CA ASN A 96 -1.89 8.42 -6.18
C ASN A 96 -2.71 9.29 -5.22
N GLU A 97 -2.48 10.60 -5.24
CA GLU A 97 -3.22 11.55 -4.42
C GLU A 97 -4.71 11.58 -4.80
N LEU A 98 -5.04 11.58 -6.09
CA LEU A 98 -6.42 11.49 -6.56
C LEU A 98 -7.10 10.21 -6.07
N LEU A 99 -6.45 9.06 -6.17
CA LEU A 99 -6.98 7.80 -5.66
C LEU A 99 -7.24 7.86 -4.15
N VAL A 100 -6.35 8.49 -3.38
CA VAL A 100 -6.56 8.71 -1.93
C VAL A 100 -7.75 9.63 -1.64
N ARG A 101 -7.98 10.66 -2.46
CA ARG A 101 -9.07 11.63 -2.22
C ARG A 101 -10.42 11.13 -2.70
N LEU A 102 -10.46 10.37 -3.79
CA LEU A 102 -11.69 10.02 -4.50
C LEU A 102 -12.21 8.63 -4.18
N LEU A 103 -11.34 7.65 -3.88
CA LEU A 103 -11.79 6.30 -3.57
C LEU A 103 -12.26 6.15 -2.13
N ALA A 104 -13.45 5.59 -1.95
CA ALA A 104 -13.90 5.13 -0.64
C ALA A 104 -12.97 4.03 -0.09
N ARG A 105 -12.90 3.93 1.24
CA ARG A 105 -12.17 2.82 1.87
C ARG A 105 -12.99 1.55 1.73
N HIS A 106 -12.31 0.42 1.54
CA HIS A 106 -12.95 -0.89 1.45
C HIS A 106 -13.96 -1.05 0.30
N ASP A 107 -13.90 -0.17 -0.72
CA ASP A 107 -14.69 -0.24 -1.95
C ASP A 107 -13.79 -0.74 -3.10
N PRO A 108 -13.90 -2.01 -3.52
CA PRO A 108 -13.03 -2.59 -4.52
C PRO A 108 -13.41 -2.13 -5.95
N HIS A 109 -12.39 -1.71 -6.71
CA HIS A 109 -12.51 -1.41 -8.14
C HIS A 109 -11.48 -2.24 -8.93
N PRO A 110 -11.74 -3.54 -9.18
CA PRO A 110 -10.77 -4.43 -9.82
C PRO A 110 -10.34 -3.99 -11.22
N GLU A 111 -11.25 -3.43 -12.01
CA GLU A 111 -10.93 -2.91 -13.35
C GLU A 111 -9.98 -1.71 -13.26
N LEU A 112 -10.27 -0.75 -12.37
CA LEU A 112 -9.39 0.39 -12.12
C LEU A 112 -8.01 -0.07 -11.63
N PHE A 113 -7.96 -1.10 -10.79
CA PHE A 113 -6.71 -1.68 -10.32
C PHE A 113 -5.88 -2.28 -11.47
N MET A 114 -6.50 -2.87 -12.50
CA MET A 114 -5.77 -3.40 -13.65
C MET A 114 -5.16 -2.30 -14.54
N TYR A 115 -5.80 -1.14 -14.63
CA TYR A 115 -5.29 -0.01 -15.41
C TYR A 115 -4.21 0.81 -14.70
N TYR A 116 -4.08 0.63 -13.38
CA TYR A 116 -3.19 1.39 -12.51
C TYR A 116 -1.88 0.65 -12.20
#